data_AF-A0A8D8KWE1-F1
#
_entry.id   AF-A0A8D8KWE1-F1
#
_cell.length_a   1.000
_cell.length_b   1.000
_cell.length_c   1.000
_cell.angle_alpha   90.00
_cell.angle_beta   90.00
_cell.angle_gamma   90.00
#
_symmetry.space_group_name_H-M   'P 1'
#
loop_
_entity.id
_entity.type
_entity.pdbx_description
1 polymer ?
#
loop_
_entity_poly.entity_id
_entity_poly.type
_entity_poly.pdbx_seq_one_letter_code
_entity_poly.pdbx_strand_id
1 'polypeptide(L)'
;MGMNVSRQVDLAENEYLKRFVGRDHVPAYNDDFWNSFLQYHINLPTNSQEQLSLDSRLESLCQSFIAHNLSSGNFGSLVNVFLVKVSELLALSDAESTVHIWQAFNALFIIRCLVKYMIETGSEYQLLQHFEALPVQSQDDGEVVEQGSEAVTVAVTGETRTALAKLIDGTKF
;
A
#
# COMPACT_ATOMS: atom_id res chain seq x y z
N MET A 1 12.97 3.63 -22.01
CA MET A 1 11.95 4.65 -21.70
C MET A 1 11.99 4.90 -20.19
N GLY A 2 12.91 5.74 -19.74
CA GLY A 2 13.19 5.92 -18.31
C GLY A 2 13.48 7.38 -18.04
N MET A 3 12.45 8.14 -17.72
CA MET A 3 12.59 9.48 -17.16
C MET A 3 11.34 9.77 -16.34
N ASN A 4 11.40 9.44 -15.05
CA ASN A 4 10.71 10.24 -14.04
C ASN A 4 11.74 10.55 -12.97
N VAL A 5 12.42 11.67 -13.23
CA VAL A 5 13.45 12.25 -12.40
C VAL A 5 12.76 12.81 -11.15
N SER A 6 12.93 12.15 -10.01
CA SER A 6 12.46 12.56 -8.68
C SER A 6 13.02 13.89 -8.18
N ARG A 7 13.80 14.60 -9.02
CA ARG A 7 14.32 15.95 -8.75
C ARG A 7 13.46 17.08 -9.32
N GLN A 8 12.54 16.82 -10.27
CA GLN A 8 11.81 17.90 -10.95
C GLN A 8 10.31 17.65 -11.22
N VAL A 9 9.83 16.41 -11.14
CA VAL A 9 8.39 16.14 -11.19
C VAL A 9 7.82 16.38 -9.81
N ASP A 10 6.82 17.25 -9.70
CA ASP A 10 6.05 17.42 -8.48
C ASP A 10 5.48 16.05 -8.09
N LEU A 11 5.86 15.53 -6.91
CA LEU A 11 5.38 14.24 -6.41
C LEU A 11 3.85 14.23 -6.37
N ALA A 12 3.24 15.41 -6.19
CA ALA A 12 1.81 15.60 -6.22
C ALA A 12 1.19 15.31 -7.59
N GLU A 13 1.93 15.39 -8.71
CA GLU A 13 1.40 15.17 -10.06
C GLU A 13 1.52 13.72 -10.55
N ASN A 14 2.20 12.85 -9.81
CA ASN A 14 2.35 11.45 -10.20
C ASN A 14 1.02 10.69 -10.07
N GLU A 15 0.48 10.22 -11.19
CA GLU A 15 -0.80 9.51 -11.26
C GLU A 15 -0.83 8.23 -10.41
N TYR A 16 0.28 7.49 -10.35
CA TYR A 16 0.35 6.28 -9.54
C TYR A 16 0.35 6.59 -8.05
N LEU A 17 1.00 7.69 -7.62
CA LEU A 17 0.91 8.17 -6.24
C LEU A 17 -0.51 8.65 -5.92
N LYS A 18 -1.14 9.45 -6.79
CA LYS A 18 -2.54 9.89 -6.62
C LYS A 18 -3.50 8.70 -6.47
N ARG A 19 -3.32 7.66 -7.30
CA ARG A 19 -4.11 6.43 -7.23
C ARG A 19 -3.87 5.66 -5.94
N PHE A 20 -2.61 5.53 -5.52
CA PHE A 20 -2.24 4.84 -4.29
C PHE A 20 -2.81 5.51 -3.03
N VAL A 21 -2.75 6.85 -2.94
CA VAL A 21 -3.31 7.61 -1.81
C VAL A 21 -4.82 7.88 -1.94
N GLY A 22 -5.43 7.38 -3.00
CA GLY A 22 -6.84 7.56 -3.31
C GLY A 22 -7.77 6.71 -2.44
N ARG A 23 -9.07 6.85 -2.74
CA ARG A 23 -10.15 6.12 -2.07
C ARG A 23 -10.30 4.69 -2.57
N ASP A 24 -9.85 4.44 -3.79
CA ASP A 24 -10.01 3.14 -4.43
C ASP A 24 -8.94 2.17 -3.90
N HIS A 25 -9.39 0.94 -3.64
CA HIS A 25 -8.47 -0.13 -3.28
C HIS A 25 -7.57 -0.48 -4.47
N VAL A 26 -6.27 -0.62 -4.21
CA VAL A 26 -5.29 -1.15 -5.15
C VAL A 26 -4.88 -2.55 -4.70
N PRO A 27 -5.41 -3.62 -5.32
CA PRO A 27 -5.11 -4.97 -4.89
C PRO A 27 -3.62 -5.31 -5.04
N ALA A 28 -3.08 -6.08 -4.09
CA ALA A 28 -1.67 -6.49 -4.10
C ALA A 28 -1.27 -7.34 -5.33
N TYR A 29 -2.23 -8.02 -5.95
CA TYR A 29 -2.02 -8.83 -7.16
C TYR A 29 -2.09 -8.03 -8.48
N ASN A 30 -2.26 -6.71 -8.42
CA ASN A 30 -2.24 -5.85 -9.61
C ASN A 30 -0.80 -5.51 -10.02
N ASP A 31 -0.10 -6.49 -10.60
CA ASP A 31 1.31 -6.37 -10.95
C ASP A 31 1.61 -5.22 -11.90
N ASP A 32 0.71 -4.92 -12.85
CA ASP A 32 0.89 -3.83 -13.81
C ASP A 32 0.96 -2.46 -13.10
N PHE A 33 0.07 -2.25 -12.12
CA PHE A 33 0.10 -1.06 -11.29
C PHE A 33 1.39 -1.03 -10.45
N TRP A 34 1.68 -2.08 -9.68
CA TRP A 34 2.79 -2.08 -8.73
C TRP A 34 4.15 -2.00 -9.41
N ASN A 35 4.32 -2.66 -10.56
CA ASN A 35 5.54 -2.57 -11.34
C ASN A 35 5.79 -1.15 -11.85
N SER A 36 4.74 -0.47 -12.33
CA SER A 36 4.84 0.92 -12.78
C SER A 36 5.02 1.89 -11.61
N PHE A 37 4.27 1.67 -10.54
CA PHE A 37 4.32 2.48 -9.32
C PHE A 37 5.68 2.39 -8.64
N LEU A 38 6.35 1.24 -8.64
CA LEU A 38 7.66 1.02 -8.01
C LEU A 38 8.85 1.32 -8.94
N GLN A 39 8.61 1.82 -10.16
CA GLN A 39 9.64 2.11 -11.16
C GLN A 39 10.22 3.54 -11.07
N TYR A 40 10.20 4.19 -9.92
CA TYR A 40 10.69 5.56 -9.75
C TYR A 40 12.03 5.61 -9.01
N HIS A 41 12.92 6.51 -9.44
CA HIS A 41 14.26 6.61 -8.85
C HIS A 41 14.23 7.47 -7.60
N ILE A 42 14.04 6.84 -6.43
CA ILE A 42 14.12 7.55 -5.16
C ILE A 42 15.57 7.94 -4.88
N ASN A 43 15.79 9.24 -4.66
CA ASN A 43 17.02 9.71 -4.04
C ASN A 43 16.79 9.76 -2.53
N LEU A 44 17.56 8.96 -1.79
CA LEU A 44 17.49 9.01 -0.33
C LEU A 44 18.00 10.37 0.17
N PRO A 45 17.30 10.99 1.13
CA PRO A 45 17.82 12.16 1.79
C PRO A 45 19.10 11.77 2.53
N THR A 46 20.20 12.46 2.23
CA THR A 46 21.53 12.20 2.81
C THR A 46 21.79 13.03 4.06
N ASN A 47 20.94 14.02 4.33
CA ASN A 47 21.06 14.94 5.45
C ASN A 47 19.67 15.40 5.93
N SER A 48 19.61 16.02 7.10
CA SER A 48 18.36 16.47 7.72
C SER A 48 17.61 17.50 6.88
N GLN A 49 18.31 18.36 6.14
CA GLN A 49 17.68 19.37 5.29
C GLN A 49 16.94 18.73 4.10
N GLU A 50 17.55 17.72 3.46
CA GLU A 50 16.90 16.93 2.42
C GLU A 50 15.71 16.14 2.95
N GLN A 51 15.81 15.59 4.17
CA GLN A 51 14.69 14.88 4.81
C GLN A 51 13.52 15.84 5.08
N LEU A 52 13.77 17.04 5.62
CA LEU A 52 12.73 18.05 5.84
C LEU A 52 12.08 18.48 4.52
N SER A 53 12.89 18.70 3.47
CA SER A 53 12.38 19.04 2.14
C SER A 53 11.53 17.92 1.52
N LEU A 54 11.87 16.66 1.78
CA LEU A 54 11.05 15.52 1.37
C LEU A 54 9.74 15.50 2.14
N ASP A 55 9.78 15.64 3.46
CA ASP A 55 8.60 15.60 4.32
C ASP A 55 7.60 16.69 3.92
N SER A 56 8.05 17.92 3.68
CA SER A 56 7.19 19.01 3.19
C SER A 56 6.54 18.73 1.83
N ARG A 57 7.23 18.00 0.93
CA ARG A 57 6.66 17.63 -0.38
C ARG A 57 5.67 16.47 -0.30
N LEU A 58 5.84 15.59 0.68
CA LEU A 58 4.96 14.43 0.87
C LEU A 58 3.75 14.73 1.74
N GLU A 59 3.75 15.83 2.48
CA GLU A 59 2.71 16.15 3.48
C GLU A 59 1.29 16.02 2.94
N SER A 60 0.99 16.63 1.79
CA SER A 60 -0.35 16.59 1.17
C SER A 60 -0.79 15.18 0.73
N LEU A 61 0.17 14.40 0.21
CA LEU A 61 -0.05 12.99 -0.17
C LEU A 61 -0.30 12.13 1.07
N CYS A 62 0.47 12.33 2.13
CA CYS A 62 0.33 11.59 3.38
C CYS A 62 -0.98 11.94 4.10
N GLN A 63 -1.42 13.21 4.09
CA GLN A 63 -2.73 13.61 4.60
C GLN A 63 -3.86 12.91 3.83
N SER A 64 -3.77 12.91 2.50
CA SER A 64 -4.74 12.22 1.64
C SER A 64 -4.74 10.71 1.92
N PHE A 65 -3.57 10.11 2.10
CA PHE A 65 -3.42 8.71 2.41
C PHE A 65 -4.11 8.34 3.73
N ILE A 66 -3.85 9.08 4.82
CA ILE A 66 -4.49 8.84 6.11
C ILE A 66 -6.02 8.98 6.00
N ALA A 67 -6.52 9.98 5.27
CA ALA A 67 -7.95 10.20 5.10
C ALA A 67 -8.66 9.04 4.38
N HIS A 68 -7.96 8.28 3.53
CA HIS A 68 -8.55 7.25 2.69
C HIS A 68 -8.18 5.82 3.06
N ASN A 69 -7.02 5.58 3.69
CA ASN A 69 -6.50 4.23 3.92
C ASN A 69 -7.41 3.38 4.79
N LEU A 70 -8.14 3.97 5.75
CA LEU A 70 -9.08 3.22 6.60
C LEU A 70 -10.21 2.57 5.80
N SER A 71 -10.52 3.07 4.60
CA SER A 71 -11.50 2.45 3.70
C SER A 71 -10.88 1.76 2.50
N SER A 72 -9.72 2.23 2.00
CA SER A 72 -9.06 1.63 0.83
C SER A 72 -8.16 0.45 1.17
N GLY A 73 -7.61 0.35 2.38
CA GLY A 73 -6.69 -0.72 2.78
C GLY A 73 -5.37 -0.77 2.00
N ASN A 74 -4.99 0.32 1.32
CA ASN A 74 -3.83 0.35 0.42
C ASN A 74 -2.49 0.16 1.14
N PHE A 75 -2.40 0.49 2.44
CA PHE A 75 -1.22 0.21 3.26
C PHE A 75 -0.94 -1.30 3.32
N GLY A 76 -1.95 -2.11 3.62
CA GLY A 76 -1.83 -3.56 3.67
C GLY A 76 -1.41 -4.16 2.33
N SER A 77 -1.94 -3.63 1.22
CA SER A 77 -1.51 -4.02 -0.13
C SER A 77 -0.05 -3.71 -0.41
N LEU A 78 0.42 -2.51 -0.04
CA LEU A 78 1.84 -2.13 -0.19
C LEU A 78 2.76 -3.05 0.65
N VAL A 79 2.39 -3.35 1.89
CA VAL A 79 3.15 -4.26 2.75
C VAL A 79 3.22 -5.65 2.12
N ASN A 80 2.11 -6.18 1.61
CA ASN A 80 2.10 -7.48 0.94
C ASN A 80 2.98 -7.48 -0.32
N VAL A 81 2.90 -6.43 -1.14
CA VAL A 81 3.75 -6.27 -2.33
C VAL A 81 5.24 -6.22 -1.94
N PHE A 82 5.59 -5.48 -0.90
CA PHE A 82 6.96 -5.47 -0.38
C PHE A 82 7.44 -6.87 -0.01
N LEU A 83 6.63 -7.64 0.73
CA LEU A 83 6.97 -9.01 1.12
C LEU A 83 7.16 -9.91 -0.11
N VAL A 84 6.27 -9.84 -1.09
CA VAL A 84 6.39 -10.59 -2.35
C VAL A 84 7.70 -10.22 -3.07
N LYS A 85 8.01 -8.92 -3.21
CA LYS A 85 9.24 -8.47 -3.86
C LYS A 85 10.51 -8.91 -3.13
N VAL A 86 10.50 -8.95 -1.81
CA VAL A 86 11.61 -9.51 -1.02
C VAL A 86 11.72 -11.02 -1.21
N SER A 87 10.61 -11.76 -1.21
CA SER A 87 10.61 -13.20 -1.47
C SER A 87 11.14 -13.53 -2.88
N GLU A 88 10.72 -12.79 -3.90
CA GLU A 88 11.27 -12.89 -5.27
C GLU A 88 12.77 -12.62 -5.26
N LEU A 89 13.20 -11.52 -4.64
CA LEU A 89 14.60 -11.14 -4.57
C LEU A 89 15.48 -12.22 -3.92
N LEU A 90 15.00 -12.85 -2.85
CA LEU A 90 15.70 -13.93 -2.17
C LEU A 90 15.80 -15.23 -2.99
N ALA A 91 14.94 -15.40 -4.00
CA ALA A 91 14.94 -16.57 -4.87
C ALA A 91 15.81 -16.40 -6.14
N LEU A 92 16.26 -15.17 -6.44
CA LEU A 92 17.03 -14.86 -7.65
C LEU A 92 18.53 -15.14 -7.48
N SER A 93 19.18 -15.43 -8.60
CA SER A 93 20.64 -15.38 -8.73
C SER A 93 21.11 -13.95 -9.04
N ASP A 94 22.38 -13.63 -8.75
CA ASP A 94 22.93 -12.25 -8.80
C ASP A 94 22.65 -11.49 -10.12
N ALA A 95 22.56 -12.19 -11.25
CA ALA A 95 22.42 -11.59 -12.59
C ALA A 95 21.05 -10.93 -12.88
N GLU A 96 19.98 -11.28 -12.15
CA GLU A 96 18.60 -10.79 -12.38
C GLU A 96 18.11 -9.85 -11.26
N SER A 97 18.96 -9.57 -10.27
CA SER A 97 18.56 -8.98 -8.99
C SER A 97 18.25 -7.47 -9.04
N THR A 98 18.81 -6.70 -9.98
CA THR A 98 18.83 -5.23 -9.88
C THR A 98 17.43 -4.59 -9.86
N VAL A 99 16.51 -5.06 -10.70
CA VAL A 99 15.13 -4.51 -10.73
C VAL A 99 14.38 -4.87 -9.45
N HIS A 100 14.51 -6.11 -8.97
CA HIS A 100 13.84 -6.57 -7.75
C HIS A 100 14.40 -5.88 -6.50
N ILE A 101 15.73 -5.68 -6.42
CA ILE A 101 16.37 -4.87 -5.36
C ILE A 101 15.73 -3.49 -5.31
N TRP A 102 15.61 -2.85 -6.47
CA TRP A 102 15.11 -1.49 -6.54
C TRP A 102 13.62 -1.38 -6.23
N GLN A 103 12.80 -2.31 -6.70
CA GLN A 103 11.37 -2.36 -6.35
C GLN A 103 11.16 -2.61 -4.86
N ALA A 104 11.89 -3.57 -4.27
CA ALA A 104 11.81 -3.86 -2.84
C ALA A 104 12.26 -2.65 -2.00
N PHE A 105 13.34 -1.99 -2.42
CA PHE A 105 13.82 -0.75 -1.82
C PHE A 105 12.79 0.37 -1.87
N ASN A 106 12.18 0.60 -3.04
CA ASN A 106 11.20 1.65 -3.22
C ASN A 106 9.95 1.41 -2.37
N ALA A 107 9.46 0.17 -2.33
CA ALA A 107 8.33 -0.21 -1.49
C ALA A 107 8.63 0.03 0.00
N LEU A 108 9.81 -0.41 0.48
CA LEU A 108 10.25 -0.18 1.85
C LEU A 108 10.37 1.31 2.18
N PHE A 109 10.86 2.11 1.24
CA PHE A 109 10.97 3.55 1.43
C PHE A 109 9.61 4.22 1.58
N ILE A 110 8.61 3.84 0.76
CA ILE A 110 7.25 4.36 0.93
C ILE A 110 6.69 3.96 2.29
N ILE A 111 6.84 2.69 2.68
CA ILE A 111 6.40 2.20 4.00
C ILE A 111 7.02 3.05 5.10
N ARG A 112 8.33 3.31 5.04
CA ARG A 112 9.03 4.19 6.00
C ARG A 112 8.40 5.58 6.05
N CYS A 113 8.17 6.22 4.91
CA CYS A 113 7.61 7.57 4.84
C CYS A 113 6.20 7.63 5.45
N LEU A 114 5.33 6.67 5.12
CA LEU A 114 3.96 6.62 5.63
C LEU A 114 3.93 6.33 7.12
N VAL A 115 4.69 5.33 7.60
CA VAL A 115 4.75 4.96 9.01
C VAL A 115 5.30 6.11 9.86
N LYS A 116 6.37 6.77 9.39
CA LYS A 116 6.89 7.99 10.04
C LYS A 116 5.78 9.03 10.20
N TYR A 117 5.07 9.34 9.12
CA TYR A 117 4.00 10.34 9.15
C TYR A 117 2.88 9.95 10.13
N MET A 118 2.40 8.69 10.10
CA MET A 118 1.37 8.21 11.03
C MET A 118 1.79 8.33 12.50
N ILE A 119 3.05 8.02 12.81
CA ILE A 119 3.59 8.13 14.17
C ILE A 119 3.70 9.60 14.60
N GLU A 120 4.07 10.49 13.70
CA GLU A 120 4.23 11.93 13.99
C GLU A 120 2.90 12.67 14.12
N THR A 121 1.83 12.23 13.44
CA THR A 121 0.55 12.95 13.40
C THR A 121 -0.61 12.25 14.10
N GLY A 122 -0.48 10.98 14.46
CA GLY A 122 -1.54 10.15 15.04
C GLY A 122 -1.18 9.55 16.39
N SER A 123 -2.16 8.92 17.03
CA SER A 123 -1.92 8.07 18.20
C SER A 123 -1.51 6.65 17.81
N GLU A 124 -0.95 5.90 18.75
CA GLU A 124 -0.63 4.47 18.55
C GLU A 124 -1.89 3.66 18.17
N TYR A 125 -3.04 4.01 18.75
CA TYR A 125 -4.32 3.39 18.37
C TYR A 125 -4.66 3.63 16.90
N GLN A 126 -4.52 4.88 16.42
CA GLN A 126 -4.77 5.20 15.01
C GLN A 126 -3.76 4.50 14.09
N LEU A 127 -2.49 4.41 14.50
CA LEU A 127 -1.47 3.66 13.77
C LEU A 127 -1.92 2.21 13.56
N LEU A 128 -2.39 1.52 14.60
CA LEU A 128 -2.91 0.16 14.50
C LEU A 128 -4.10 0.06 13.53
N GLN A 129 -5.03 1.01 13.58
CA GLN A 129 -6.15 1.05 12.63
C GLN A 129 -5.69 1.12 11.17
N HIS A 130 -4.63 1.86 10.86
CA HIS A 130 -4.09 1.92 9.49
C HIS A 130 -3.42 0.61 9.06
N PHE A 131 -2.78 -0.11 9.98
CA PHE A 131 -2.16 -1.41 9.72
C PHE A 131 -3.20 -2.51 9.51
N GLU A 132 -4.32 -2.45 10.25
CA GLU A 132 -5.42 -3.42 10.20
C GLU A 132 -6.50 -3.06 9.17
N ALA A 133 -6.38 -1.90 8.50
CA ALA A 133 -7.36 -1.44 7.53
C ALA A 133 -7.52 -2.42 6.37
N LEU A 134 -8.77 -2.81 6.12
CA LEU A 134 -9.15 -3.65 5.00
C LEU A 134 -10.01 -2.84 4.02
N PRO A 135 -9.96 -3.15 2.72
CA PRO A 135 -10.83 -2.50 1.75
C PRO A 135 -12.30 -2.72 2.12
N VAL A 136 -13.05 -1.63 2.20
CA VAL A 136 -14.50 -1.70 2.38
C VAL A 136 -15.07 -2.29 1.09
N GLN A 137 -15.63 -3.48 1.19
CA GLN A 137 -16.41 -4.06 0.09
C GLN A 137 -17.61 -3.13 -0.12
N SER A 138 -17.63 -2.41 -1.24
CA SER A 138 -18.85 -1.77 -1.70
C SER A 138 -19.90 -2.87 -1.81
N GLN A 139 -20.87 -2.88 -0.90
CA GLN A 139 -22.10 -3.61 -1.11
C GLN A 139 -22.72 -2.99 -2.35
N ASP A 140 -22.59 -3.70 -3.47
CA ASP A 140 -23.37 -3.45 -4.66
C ASP A 140 -24.83 -3.67 -4.25
N ASP A 141 -25.61 -2.59 -4.17
CA ASP A 141 -27.05 -2.66 -3.98
C ASP A 141 -27.65 -3.39 -5.19
N GLY A 142 -27.81 -4.70 -5.04
CA GLY A 142 -28.68 -5.61 -5.79
C GLY A 142 -29.09 -5.24 -7.22
N GLU A 143 -28.43 -5.84 -8.21
CA GLU A 143 -29.12 -6.36 -9.39
C GLU A 143 -29.09 -7.89 -9.38
N VAL A 144 -30.27 -8.47 -9.18
CA VAL A 144 -30.51 -9.90 -9.33
C VAL A 144 -30.51 -10.20 -10.83
N VAL A 145 -29.47 -10.86 -11.33
CA VAL A 145 -29.52 -11.50 -12.64
C VAL A 145 -29.27 -12.99 -12.45
N GLU A 146 -30.37 -13.74 -12.39
CA GLU A 146 -30.37 -15.15 -12.72
C GLU A 146 -29.91 -15.32 -14.17
N GLN A 147 -28.76 -15.99 -14.38
CA GLN A 147 -28.63 -17.06 -15.37
C GLN A 147 -27.29 -17.78 -15.19
N GLY A 148 -27.36 -19.11 -15.13
CA GLY A 148 -26.27 -19.97 -14.69
C GLY A 148 -25.23 -20.28 -15.76
N SER A 149 -24.01 -20.55 -15.29
CA SER A 149 -23.09 -21.53 -15.85
C SER A 149 -21.96 -21.78 -14.85
N GLU A 150 -21.64 -23.06 -14.66
CA GLU A 150 -20.70 -23.57 -13.67
C GLU A 150 -19.28 -23.00 -13.80
N ALA A 151 -18.78 -22.38 -12.72
CA ALA A 151 -17.35 -22.26 -12.46
C ALA A 151 -17.12 -22.30 -10.94
N VAL A 152 -16.27 -23.22 -10.52
CA VAL A 152 -15.97 -23.55 -9.12
C VAL A 152 -15.41 -22.34 -8.38
N THR A 153 -16.20 -21.78 -7.46
CA THR A 153 -15.75 -20.80 -6.47
C THR A 153 -15.36 -21.53 -5.19
N VAL A 154 -14.10 -21.39 -4.78
CA VAL A 154 -13.67 -21.82 -3.44
C VAL A 154 -14.28 -20.85 -2.43
N ALA A 155 -15.39 -21.26 -1.83
CA ALA A 155 -16.05 -20.54 -0.78
C ALA A 155 -15.16 -20.56 0.49
N VAL A 156 -14.56 -19.42 0.83
CA VAL A 156 -14.07 -19.20 2.19
C VAL A 156 -15.31 -19.01 3.06
N THR A 157 -15.67 -20.05 3.79
CA THR A 157 -16.87 -20.11 4.63
C THR A 157 -16.79 -19.11 5.78
N GLY A 158 -17.92 -18.49 6.12
CA GLY A 158 -18.05 -17.43 7.14
C GLY A 158 -17.63 -17.80 8.56
N GLU A 159 -17.19 -19.04 8.82
CA GLU A 159 -16.66 -19.47 10.11
C GLU A 159 -15.30 -18.83 10.44
N THR A 160 -14.48 -18.50 9.44
CA THR A 160 -13.18 -17.84 9.67
C THR A 160 -13.35 -16.38 10.11
N ARG A 161 -14.41 -15.69 9.65
CA ARG A 161 -14.74 -14.30 10.05
C ARG A 161 -15.10 -14.20 11.52
N THR A 162 -15.85 -15.16 12.04
CA THR A 162 -16.26 -15.19 13.46
C THR A 162 -15.10 -15.53 14.39
N ALA A 163 -14.12 -16.31 13.92
CA ALA A 163 -12.94 -16.67 14.71
C ALA A 163 -11.98 -15.49 14.96
N LEU A 164 -11.78 -14.63 13.96
CA LEU A 164 -10.92 -13.44 14.09
C LEU A 164 -11.57 -12.33 14.94
N ALA A 165 -12.87 -12.08 14.78
CA ALA A 165 -13.60 -11.07 15.56
C ALA A 165 -13.66 -11.42 17.06
N LYS A 166 -13.57 -12.71 17.42
CA LYS A 166 -13.62 -13.16 18.81
C LYS A 166 -12.27 -13.03 19.54
N LEU A 167 -11.19 -12.73 18.84
CA LEU A 167 -9.85 -12.62 19.44
C LEU A 167 -9.56 -11.22 20.01
N ILE A 168 -10.35 -10.21 19.64
CA ILE A 168 -10.12 -8.81 20.02
C ILE A 168 -11.22 -8.37 20.98
N ASP A 169 -11.16 -8.88 22.20
CA ASP A 169 -11.89 -8.30 23.33
C ASP A 169 -11.02 -7.20 23.95
N GLY A 170 -11.27 -5.95 23.55
CA GLY A 170 -10.57 -4.75 24.01
C GLY A 170 -10.86 -4.34 25.45
N THR A 171 -11.49 -5.20 26.28
CA THR A 171 -11.68 -4.94 27.71
C THR A 171 -10.53 -5.44 28.59
N LYS A 172 -9.41 -5.89 28.00
CA LYS A 172 -8.24 -6.39 28.74
C LYS A 172 -6.99 -5.50 28.69
N PHE A 173 -7.13 -4.23 28.30
CA PHE A 173 -6.13 -3.20 28.55
C PHE A 173 -6.76 -2.07 29.38
#